data_AF-A0A956G9Z4-F1
#
_entry.id   AF-A0A956G9Z4-F1
#
_cell.length_a   1.000
_cell.length_b   1.000
_cell.length_c   1.000
_cell.angle_alpha   90.00
_cell.angle_beta   90.00
_cell.angle_gamma   90.00
#
_symmetry.space_group_name_H-M   'P 1'
#
loop_
_entity.id
_entity.type
_entity.pdbx_description
1 polymer ?
#
loop_
_entity_poly.entity_id
_entity_poly.type
_entity_poly.pdbx_seq_one_letter_code
_entity_poly.pdbx_strand_id
1 'polypeptide(L)'
;MPSTLAAVFLAGASKLVLVLHALCAIALVGSVTHNAVLAVMHMRRRYTRLALARTYVRIIAVLFPLTLLVGALAYPSYRVHVRPWLDANVSLMSALFEVKEHWIGLGFGALIAYVPLALRVDPRKPGSEVRLVQLLALAIAAAVWMALLSGLVAVAHRSI
;
A
#
# COMPACT_ATOMS: atom_id res chain seq x y z
N MET A 1 12.53 -35.47 15.05
CA MET A 1 11.18 -35.13 14.53
C MET A 1 11.29 -33.99 13.52
N PRO A 2 11.43 -34.27 12.21
CA PRO A 2 11.44 -33.24 11.17
C PRO A 2 10.14 -33.33 10.35
N SER A 3 9.05 -32.70 10.79
CA SER A 3 7.81 -32.75 10.00
C SER A 3 6.86 -31.55 10.12
N THR A 4 7.13 -30.56 10.97
CA THR A 4 6.24 -29.39 11.10
C THR A 4 6.74 -28.12 10.42
N LEU A 5 8.04 -28.02 10.13
CA LEU A 5 8.63 -26.86 9.42
C LEU A 5 8.40 -26.90 7.89
N ALA A 6 8.06 -28.07 7.33
CA ALA A 6 7.96 -28.30 5.89
C ALA A 6 6.64 -27.82 5.24
N ALA A 7 5.65 -27.40 6.03
CA ALA A 7 4.30 -27.11 5.53
C ALA A 7 3.90 -25.63 5.69
N VAL A 8 4.84 -24.69 5.50
CA VAL A 8 4.42 -23.29 5.30
C VAL A 8 3.93 -23.14 3.86
N PHE A 9 2.69 -22.71 3.71
CA PHE A 9 2.05 -22.45 2.42
C PHE A 9 3.00 -21.61 1.53
N LEU A 10 3.30 -22.12 0.32
CA LEU A 10 4.21 -21.50 -0.67
C LEU A 10 5.68 -21.33 -0.26
N ALA A 11 6.22 -22.08 0.71
CA ALA A 11 7.62 -21.98 1.12
C ALA A 11 8.63 -22.02 -0.06
N GLY A 12 8.40 -22.87 -1.06
CA GLY A 12 9.23 -22.95 -2.28
C GLY A 12 9.08 -21.77 -3.25
N ALA A 13 7.97 -21.03 -3.17
CA ALA A 13 7.65 -19.89 -4.02
C ALA A 13 7.78 -18.53 -3.31
N SER A 14 8.17 -18.50 -2.02
CA SER A 14 8.25 -17.26 -1.22
C SER A 14 9.06 -16.14 -1.88
N LYS A 15 10.17 -16.48 -2.55
CA LYS A 15 10.98 -15.49 -3.29
C LYS A 15 10.20 -14.87 -4.45
N LEU A 16 9.49 -15.69 -5.22
CA LEU A 16 8.67 -15.22 -6.34
C LEU A 16 7.53 -14.33 -5.85
N VAL A 17 6.83 -14.76 -4.78
CA VAL A 17 5.75 -13.96 -4.16
C VAL A 17 6.28 -12.60 -3.69
N LEU A 18 7.46 -12.56 -3.08
CA LEU A 18 8.10 -11.30 -2.67
C LEU A 18 8.47 -10.40 -3.86
N VAL A 19 9.00 -10.97 -4.95
CA VAL A 19 9.29 -10.22 -6.18
C VAL A 19 8.00 -9.64 -6.77
N LEU A 20 6.95 -10.45 -6.89
CA LEU A 20 5.65 -10.00 -7.39
C LEU A 20 5.04 -8.91 -6.50
N HIS A 21 5.13 -9.08 -5.17
CA HIS A 21 4.69 -8.07 -4.21
C HIS A 21 5.46 -6.76 -4.39
N ALA A 22 6.79 -6.82 -4.51
CA ALA A 22 7.63 -5.65 -4.71
C ALA A 22 7.28 -4.91 -6.02
N LEU A 23 7.09 -5.63 -7.13
CA LEU A 23 6.67 -5.04 -8.40
C LEU A 23 5.30 -4.36 -8.30
N CYS A 24 4.33 -5.02 -7.67
CA CYS A 24 3.00 -4.43 -7.43
C CYS A 24 3.09 -3.19 -6.53
N ALA A 25 3.89 -3.25 -5.46
CA ALA A 25 4.08 -2.15 -4.53
C ALA A 25 4.75 -0.94 -5.20
N ILE A 26 5.77 -1.14 -6.05
CA ILE A 26 6.42 -0.07 -6.80
C ILE A 26 5.41 0.61 -7.75
N ALA A 27 4.65 -0.18 -8.50
CA ALA A 27 3.62 0.35 -9.40
C ALA A 27 2.51 1.10 -8.63
N LEU A 28 2.11 0.57 -7.47
CA LEU A 28 1.12 1.18 -6.59
C LEU A 28 1.61 2.52 -6.03
N VAL A 29 2.82 2.56 -5.48
CA VAL A 29 3.47 3.79 -4.94
C VAL A 29 3.55 4.86 -6.03
N GLY A 30 3.99 4.50 -7.23
CA GLY A 30 4.00 5.40 -8.37
C GLY A 30 2.60 5.96 -8.67
N SER A 31 1.60 5.08 -8.70
CA SER A 31 0.22 5.45 -9.02
C SER A 31 -0.43 6.36 -7.98
N VAL A 32 -0.31 6.04 -6.69
CA VAL A 32 -0.86 6.87 -5.60
C VAL A 32 -0.12 8.21 -5.51
N THR A 33 1.17 8.26 -5.83
CA THR A 33 1.95 9.50 -5.83
C THR A 33 1.50 10.44 -6.93
N HIS A 34 1.37 9.95 -8.17
CA HIS A 34 0.85 10.78 -9.26
C HIS A 34 -0.59 11.22 -9.03
N ASN A 35 -1.43 10.33 -8.45
CA ASN A 35 -2.78 10.69 -8.08
C ASN A 35 -2.85 11.78 -6.99
N ALA A 36 -2.02 11.66 -5.95
CA ALA A 36 -1.89 12.67 -4.89
C ALA A 36 -1.41 14.02 -5.44
N VAL A 37 -0.42 14.02 -6.34
CA VAL A 37 0.04 15.25 -7.02
C VAL A 37 -1.10 15.91 -7.79
N LEU A 38 -1.87 15.14 -8.57
CA LEU A 38 -3.03 15.67 -9.29
C LEU A 38 -4.11 16.19 -8.32
N ALA A 39 -4.35 15.52 -7.20
CA ALA A 39 -5.27 15.99 -6.17
C ALA A 39 -4.83 17.34 -5.58
N VAL A 40 -3.55 17.51 -5.27
CA VAL A 40 -2.98 18.79 -4.79
C VAL A 40 -3.06 19.88 -5.85
N MET A 41 -2.81 19.55 -7.12
CA MET A 41 -2.99 20.49 -8.23
C MET A 41 -4.43 20.97 -8.33
N HIS A 42 -5.41 20.06 -8.18
CA HIS A 42 -6.83 20.41 -8.12
C HIS A 42 -7.17 21.30 -6.92
N MET A 43 -6.61 21.05 -5.73
CA MET A 43 -6.76 21.93 -4.57
C MET A 43 -6.27 23.35 -4.86
N ARG A 44 -5.17 23.49 -5.61
CA ARG A 44 -4.59 24.76 -6.04
C ARG A 44 -5.30 25.39 -7.25
N ARG A 45 -6.50 24.91 -7.61
CA ARG A 45 -7.31 25.33 -8.77
C ARG A 45 -6.58 25.17 -10.11
N ARG A 46 -5.57 24.31 -10.19
CA ARG A 46 -4.86 23.95 -11.43
C ARG A 46 -5.49 22.68 -12.00
N TYR A 47 -6.65 22.85 -12.63
CA TYR A 47 -7.45 21.75 -13.19
C TYR A 47 -6.85 21.19 -14.48
N THR A 48 -5.84 20.35 -14.35
CA THR A 48 -5.16 19.71 -15.49
C THR A 48 -5.40 18.20 -15.52
N ARG A 49 -5.62 17.65 -16.71
CA ARG A 49 -5.57 16.19 -16.99
C ARG A 49 -6.55 15.33 -16.16
N LEU A 50 -7.84 15.67 -16.15
CA LEU A 50 -8.89 14.88 -15.46
C LEU A 50 -8.94 13.41 -15.90
N ALA A 51 -8.76 13.15 -17.20
CA ALA A 51 -8.71 11.78 -17.72
C ALA A 51 -7.55 10.97 -17.11
N LEU A 52 -6.39 11.61 -16.90
CA LEU A 52 -5.23 10.98 -16.26
C LEU A 52 -5.50 10.72 -14.78
N ALA A 53 -6.13 11.66 -14.07
CA ALA A 53 -6.52 11.45 -12.66
C ALA A 53 -7.44 10.22 -12.51
N ARG A 54 -8.46 10.10 -13.38
CA ARG A 54 -9.36 8.92 -13.41
C ARG A 54 -8.65 7.64 -13.81
N THR A 55 -7.64 7.72 -14.66
CA THR A 55 -6.80 6.55 -15.01
C THR A 55 -6.06 6.04 -13.79
N TYR A 56 -5.42 6.93 -13.02
CA TYR A 56 -4.77 6.53 -11.77
C TYR A 56 -5.75 5.98 -10.74
N VAL A 57 -6.96 6.54 -10.62
CA VAL A 57 -8.00 5.97 -9.72
C VAL A 57 -8.26 4.49 -10.05
N ARG A 58 -8.44 4.17 -11.34
CA ARG A 58 -8.68 2.78 -11.79
C ARG A 58 -7.48 1.88 -11.56
N ILE A 59 -6.27 2.37 -11.84
CA ILE A 59 -5.03 1.62 -11.59
C ILE A 59 -4.89 1.32 -10.09
N ILE A 60 -5.12 2.30 -9.22
CA ILE A 60 -5.06 2.14 -7.76
C ILE A 60 -6.13 1.14 -7.29
N ALA A 61 -7.35 1.22 -7.84
CA ALA A 61 -8.44 0.30 -7.51
C ALA A 61 -8.09 -1.17 -7.76
N VAL A 62 -7.18 -1.45 -8.70
CA VAL A 62 -6.68 -2.81 -8.98
C VAL A 62 -5.40 -3.11 -8.22
N LEU A 63 -4.40 -2.22 -8.28
CA LEU A 63 -3.08 -2.46 -7.69
C LEU A 63 -3.10 -2.52 -6.17
N PHE A 64 -3.96 -1.74 -5.50
CA PHE A 64 -4.02 -1.75 -4.04
C PHE A 64 -4.47 -3.13 -3.51
N PRO A 65 -5.65 -3.66 -3.89
CA PRO A 65 -6.06 -4.99 -3.42
C PRO A 65 -5.11 -6.09 -3.92
N LEU A 66 -4.58 -5.99 -5.14
CA LEU A 66 -3.60 -6.96 -5.63
C LEU A 66 -2.34 -6.99 -4.77
N THR A 67 -1.77 -5.82 -4.43
CA THR A 67 -0.56 -5.72 -3.59
C THR A 67 -0.83 -6.27 -2.19
N LEU A 68 -2.00 -5.95 -1.62
CA LEU A 68 -2.46 -6.49 -0.34
C LEU A 68 -2.54 -8.01 -0.36
N LEU A 69 -3.20 -8.58 -1.38
CA LEU A 69 -3.39 -10.03 -1.51
C LEU A 69 -2.06 -10.76 -1.69
N VAL A 70 -1.18 -10.28 -2.59
CA VAL A 70 0.14 -10.89 -2.77
C VAL A 70 0.99 -10.77 -1.50
N GLY A 71 0.89 -9.65 -0.77
CA GLY A 71 1.53 -9.49 0.54
C GLY A 71 0.99 -10.46 1.59
N ALA A 72 -0.32 -10.69 1.60
CA ALA A 72 -0.97 -11.66 2.49
C ALA A 72 -0.51 -13.10 2.21
N LEU A 73 -0.21 -13.44 0.94
CA LEU A 73 0.37 -14.75 0.61
C LEU A 73 1.77 -14.96 1.22
N ALA A 74 2.57 -13.89 1.35
CA ALA A 74 3.88 -13.95 2.00
C ALA A 74 3.78 -13.94 3.55
N TYR A 75 2.62 -13.58 4.09
CA TYR A 75 2.45 -13.32 5.53
C TYR A 75 2.71 -14.53 6.43
N PRO A 76 2.27 -15.76 6.11
CA PRO A 76 2.56 -16.94 6.93
C PRO A 76 4.08 -17.18 7.09
N SER A 77 4.83 -17.04 5.99
CA SER A 77 6.28 -17.20 6.03
C SER A 77 6.95 -16.11 6.87
N TYR A 78 6.46 -14.87 6.81
CA TYR A 78 6.91 -13.78 7.67
C TYR A 78 6.66 -14.11 9.15
N ARG A 79 5.44 -14.51 9.52
CA ARG A 79 5.05 -14.80 10.91
C ARG A 79 5.83 -15.95 11.52
N VAL A 80 6.15 -16.99 10.75
CA VAL A 80 6.86 -18.17 11.26
C VAL A 80 8.38 -17.95 11.29
N HIS A 81 8.96 -17.36 10.25
CA HIS A 81 10.42 -17.36 10.08
C HIS A 81 11.10 -16.02 10.40
N VAL A 82 10.41 -14.90 10.18
CA VAL A 82 11.02 -13.55 10.27
C VAL A 82 10.63 -12.87 11.57
N ARG A 83 9.35 -12.95 11.95
CA ARG A 83 8.79 -12.28 13.11
C ARG A 83 9.49 -12.67 14.43
N PRO A 84 9.74 -13.95 14.76
CA PRO A 84 10.40 -14.30 16.03
C PRO A 84 11.82 -13.73 16.13
N TRP A 85 12.53 -13.70 15.00
CA TRP A 85 13.86 -13.09 14.95
C TRP A 85 13.80 -11.57 15.14
N LEU A 86 12.85 -10.89 14.50
CA LEU A 86 12.65 -9.44 14.70
C LEU A 86 12.29 -9.10 16.15
N ASP A 87 11.40 -9.87 16.77
CA ASP A 87 11.02 -9.66 18.17
C ASP A 87 12.23 -9.80 19.12
N ALA A 88 13.13 -10.75 18.83
CA ALA A 88 14.32 -11.01 19.65
C ALA A 88 15.47 -10.01 19.42
N ASN A 89 15.62 -9.47 18.20
CA ASN A 89 16.81 -8.69 17.83
C ASN A 89 16.53 -7.21 17.56
N VAL A 90 15.34 -6.88 17.04
CA VAL A 90 14.99 -5.54 16.57
C VAL A 90 13.49 -5.27 16.80
N SER A 91 13.05 -5.28 18.06
CA SER A 91 11.63 -5.18 18.45
C SER A 91 10.91 -3.96 17.87
N LEU A 92 11.62 -2.85 17.65
CA LEU A 92 11.09 -1.67 16.95
C LEU A 92 10.62 -1.99 15.52
N MET A 93 11.36 -2.81 14.77
CA MET A 93 10.95 -3.22 13.43
C MET A 93 9.69 -4.08 13.48
N SER A 94 9.58 -4.91 14.50
CA SER A 94 8.39 -5.71 14.73
C SER A 94 7.15 -4.85 14.97
N ALA A 95 7.27 -3.83 15.84
CA ALA A 95 6.21 -2.86 16.09
C ALA A 95 5.84 -2.05 14.83
N LEU A 96 6.82 -1.63 14.02
CA LEU A 96 6.56 -0.96 12.73
C LEU A 96 5.74 -1.85 11.79
N PHE A 97 5.96 -3.18 11.80
CA PHE A 97 5.17 -4.10 11.00
C PHE A 97 3.73 -4.24 11.48
N GLU A 98 3.46 -4.09 12.77
CA GLU A 98 2.08 -4.06 13.28
C GLU A 98 1.39 -2.76 12.91
N VAL A 99 2.08 -1.62 13.08
CA VAL A 99 1.52 -0.31 12.74
C VAL A 99 1.17 -0.25 11.26
N LYS A 100 2.05 -0.73 10.37
CA LYS A 100 1.76 -0.72 8.92
C LYS A 100 0.56 -1.59 8.56
N GLU A 101 0.29 -2.68 9.27
CA GLU A 101 -0.86 -3.56 9.00
C GLU A 101 -2.17 -2.81 9.26
N HIS A 102 -2.27 -2.12 10.40
CA HIS A 102 -3.41 -1.26 10.71
C HIS A 102 -3.52 -0.11 9.70
N TRP A 103 -2.39 0.50 9.34
CA TRP A 103 -2.35 1.63 8.43
C TRP A 103 -2.80 1.27 7.01
N ILE A 104 -2.41 0.08 6.53
CA ILE A 104 -2.88 -0.46 5.25
C ILE A 104 -4.36 -0.84 5.32
N GLY A 105 -4.84 -1.37 6.45
CA GLY A 105 -6.27 -1.58 6.68
C GLY A 105 -7.09 -0.29 6.57
N LEU A 106 -6.62 0.79 7.19
CA LEU A 106 -7.22 2.13 7.06
C LEU A 106 -7.16 2.65 5.62
N GLY A 107 -6.01 2.47 4.95
CA GLY A 107 -5.86 2.82 3.53
C GLY A 107 -6.83 2.06 2.63
N PHE A 108 -7.10 0.78 2.91
CA PHE A 108 -8.07 -0.01 2.18
C PHE A 108 -9.51 0.45 2.44
N GLY A 109 -9.87 0.76 3.69
CA GLY A 109 -11.15 1.37 4.03
C GLY A 109 -11.35 2.71 3.31
N ALA A 110 -10.31 3.56 3.28
CA ALA A 110 -10.33 4.81 2.53
C ALA A 110 -10.49 4.57 1.02
N LEU A 111 -9.86 3.52 0.46
CA LEU A 111 -9.98 3.16 -0.96
C LEU A 111 -11.42 2.85 -1.36
N ILE A 112 -12.15 2.12 -0.52
CA ILE A 112 -13.56 1.74 -0.77
C ILE A 112 -14.43 2.98 -0.95
N ALA A 113 -14.23 4.03 -0.14
CA ALA A 113 -14.92 5.30 -0.29
C ALA A 113 -14.37 6.12 -1.48
N TYR A 114 -13.05 6.13 -1.64
CA TYR A 114 -12.34 6.96 -2.61
C TYR A 114 -12.71 6.63 -4.06
N VAL A 115 -12.67 5.36 -4.47
CA VAL A 115 -12.85 4.96 -5.87
C VAL A 115 -14.20 5.42 -6.45
N PRO A 116 -15.37 5.13 -5.85
CA PRO A 116 -16.65 5.58 -6.41
C PRO A 116 -16.79 7.09 -6.39
N LEU A 117 -16.30 7.78 -5.35
CA LEU A 117 -16.35 9.23 -5.27
C LEU A 117 -15.46 9.88 -6.34
N ALA A 118 -14.21 9.45 -6.47
CA ALA A 118 -13.24 10.03 -7.40
C ALA A 118 -13.61 9.82 -8.88
N LEU A 119 -14.40 8.78 -9.19
CA LEU A 119 -14.91 8.54 -10.54
C LEU A 119 -16.17 9.37 -10.88
N ARG A 120 -16.93 9.81 -9.87
CA ARG A 120 -18.20 10.54 -10.04
C ARG A 120 -18.06 12.04 -9.85
N VAL A 121 -17.30 12.46 -8.84
CA VAL A 121 -17.15 13.86 -8.44
C VAL A 121 -16.38 14.63 -9.51
N ASP A 122 -16.93 15.78 -9.93
CA ASP A 122 -16.24 16.71 -10.82
C ASP A 122 -15.36 17.65 -9.99
N PRO A 123 -14.02 17.55 -10.07
CA PRO A 123 -13.12 18.37 -9.26
C PRO A 123 -13.18 19.86 -9.61
N ARG A 124 -13.82 20.26 -10.72
CA ARG A 124 -13.98 21.66 -11.13
C ARG A 124 -15.06 22.39 -10.34
N LYS A 125 -15.98 21.65 -9.71
CA LYS A 125 -17.08 22.22 -8.94
C LYS A 125 -16.65 22.37 -7.47
N PRO A 126 -16.80 23.55 -6.85
CA PRO A 126 -16.53 23.68 -5.43
C PRO A 126 -17.53 22.84 -4.62
N GLY A 127 -17.05 22.12 -3.61
CA GLY A 127 -17.91 21.29 -2.77
C GLY A 127 -17.12 20.55 -1.67
N SER A 128 -17.83 20.13 -0.62
CA SER A 128 -17.28 19.26 0.43
C SER A 128 -16.80 17.91 -0.14
N GLU A 129 -17.51 17.37 -1.13
CA GLU A 129 -17.17 16.11 -1.80
C GLU A 129 -15.81 16.15 -2.50
N VAL A 130 -15.49 17.27 -3.19
CA VAL A 130 -14.18 17.45 -3.84
C VAL A 130 -13.06 17.44 -2.81
N ARG A 131 -13.24 18.15 -1.68
CA ARG A 131 -12.27 18.15 -0.58
C ARG A 131 -12.09 16.75 0.01
N LEU A 132 -13.18 16.02 0.22
CA LEU A 132 -13.13 14.65 0.70
C LEU A 132 -12.34 13.74 -0.25
N VAL A 133 -12.61 13.78 -1.55
CA VAL A 133 -11.85 13.00 -2.56
C VAL A 133 -10.36 13.32 -2.51
N GLN A 134 -9.99 14.59 -2.39
CA GLN A 134 -8.59 15.00 -2.34
C GLN A 134 -7.90 14.54 -1.04
N LEU A 135 -8.59 14.65 0.11
CA LEU A 135 -8.07 14.16 1.40
C LEU A 135 -7.92 12.64 1.40
N LEU A 136 -8.88 11.90 0.83
CA LEU A 136 -8.79 10.45 0.68
C LEU A 136 -7.61 10.04 -0.22
N ALA A 137 -7.38 10.74 -1.33
CA ALA A 137 -6.22 10.50 -2.19
C ALA A 137 -4.90 10.65 -1.42
N LEU A 138 -4.78 11.71 -0.62
CA LEU A 138 -3.60 11.95 0.23
C LEU A 138 -3.46 10.91 1.34
N ALA A 139 -4.55 10.53 1.99
CA ALA A 139 -4.54 9.50 3.04
C ALA A 139 -4.11 8.14 2.49
N ILE A 140 -4.62 7.73 1.32
CA ILE A 140 -4.23 6.49 0.64
C ILE A 140 -2.74 6.54 0.26
N ALA A 141 -2.27 7.66 -0.29
CA ALA A 141 -0.86 7.82 -0.62
C ALA A 141 0.03 7.72 0.63
N ALA A 142 -0.35 8.39 1.73
CA ALA A 142 0.37 8.31 2.99
C ALA A 142 0.40 6.87 3.55
N ALA A 143 -0.71 6.14 3.44
CA ALA A 143 -0.79 4.75 3.89
C ALA A 143 0.17 3.84 3.11
N VAL A 144 0.18 3.97 1.79
CA VAL A 144 1.06 3.19 0.89
C VAL A 144 2.52 3.55 1.09
N TRP A 145 2.85 4.85 1.23
CA TRP A 145 4.22 5.29 1.49
C TRP A 145 4.75 4.81 2.84
N MET A 146 3.93 4.86 3.89
CA MET A 146 4.30 4.33 5.20
C MET A 146 4.65 2.84 5.10
N ALA A 147 3.81 2.03 4.43
CA ALA A 147 4.06 0.61 4.27
C ALA A 147 5.33 0.31 3.45
N LEU A 148 5.59 1.08 2.38
CA LEU A 148 6.83 0.97 1.61
C LEU A 148 8.05 1.29 2.48
N LEU A 149 8.03 2.42 3.19
CA LEU A 149 9.14 2.87 4.02
C LEU A 149 9.45 1.86 5.14
N SER A 150 8.43 1.33 5.81
CA SER A 150 8.62 0.26 6.80
C SER A 150 9.28 -0.98 6.19
N GLY A 151 8.91 -1.36 4.97
CA GLY A 151 9.54 -2.47 4.24
C GLY A 151 11.01 -2.19 3.89
N LEU A 152 11.30 -1.01 3.35
CA LEU A 152 12.66 -0.61 2.97
C LEU A 152 13.60 -0.51 4.18
N VAL A 153 13.14 0.08 5.28
CA VAL A 153 13.93 0.18 6.52
C VAL A 153 14.28 -1.22 7.06
N ALA A 154 13.34 -2.16 7.01
CA ALA A 154 13.58 -3.53 7.45
C ALA A 154 14.59 -4.28 6.56
N VAL A 155 14.56 -4.04 5.25
CA VAL A 155 15.57 -4.58 4.32
C VAL A 155 16.95 -3.95 4.60
N ALA A 156 17.00 -2.62 4.78
CA ALA A 156 18.23 -1.89 5.03
C ALA A 156 18.95 -2.37 6.31
N HIS A 157 18.19 -2.65 7.38
CA HIS A 157 18.73 -3.17 8.63
C HIS A 157 19.28 -4.60 8.52
N ARG A 158 18.94 -5.34 7.47
CA ARG A 158 19.47 -6.70 7.22
C ARG A 158 20.67 -6.71 6.27
N SER A 159 20.93 -5.60 5.58
CA SER A 159 22.01 -5.47 4.59
C SER A 159 23.30 -4.85 5.13
N ILE A 160 23.30 -4.37 6.37
CA ILE A 160 24.45 -3.81 7.11
C ILE A 160 24.67 -4.69 8.34
#